data_AF-A0A933XSK3-F1
#
_entry.id   AF-A0A933XSK3-F1
#
_cell.length_a   1.000
_cell.length_b   1.000
_cell.length_c   1.000
_cell.angle_alpha   90.00
_cell.angle_beta   90.00
_cell.angle_gamma   90.00
#
_symmetry.space_group_name_H-M   'P 1'
#
loop_
_entity.id
_entity.type
_entity.pdbx_description
1 polymer ?
#
loop_
_entity_poly.entity_id
_entity_poly.type
_entity_poly.pdbx_seq_one_letter_code
_entity_poly.pdbx_strand_id
1 'polypeptide(L)'
;MFNDDRKLLKYRIVIALQVFLLLAVVGAGSLHLYDYTEHDPEFCLNCHVMKAAFAAWKTSIHKDVECHSCHYASVFDRNKMLIKTFLERPDRVSPRPHEKIIVPSAMCIKCHWEGKNKAKQISNSTGHAMHWFKGGIECTSCHAIKLHHFSAEQRLCVNCHAKGKVVLAKMKDMFCTECHDFRGSGLLPRTEACVKCHEVRGPPPKAERSLAHRQFDCNTCHQTHDPGRPAKGACKNCHFLTMKRGKHPLHLEELGGDCLACHVPHRGHIDAADAPKLCADCHKPYPLKKFG
;
A
#
# COMPACT_ATOMS: atom_id res chain seq x y z
N MET A 1 -13.54 -60.73 61.80
CA MET A 1 -12.74 -59.51 61.56
C MET A 1 -12.49 -59.23 60.07
N PHE A 2 -12.13 -60.21 59.23
CA PHE A 2 -11.79 -60.03 57.79
C PHE A 2 -12.90 -59.55 56.82
N ASN A 3 -14.15 -59.41 57.25
CA ASN A 3 -15.26 -59.01 56.36
C ASN A 3 -15.49 -57.50 56.34
N ASP A 4 -15.04 -56.80 57.39
CA ASP A 4 -15.25 -55.36 57.56
C ASP A 4 -14.18 -54.55 56.81
N ASP A 5 -12.92 -54.98 56.88
CA ASP A 5 -11.79 -54.37 56.15
C ASP A 5 -11.99 -54.42 54.62
N ARG A 6 -12.62 -55.49 54.12
CA ARG A 6 -12.93 -55.66 52.69
C ARG A 6 -14.05 -54.73 52.24
N LYS A 7 -15.03 -54.45 53.10
CA LYS A 7 -16.10 -53.47 52.84
C LYS A 7 -15.55 -52.06 52.87
N LEU A 8 -14.73 -51.73 53.87
CA LEU A 8 -14.02 -50.45 53.99
C LEU A 8 -13.10 -50.19 52.78
N LEU A 9 -12.37 -51.20 52.30
CA LEU A 9 -11.55 -51.09 51.09
C LEU A 9 -12.39 -50.82 49.83
N LYS A 10 -13.52 -51.52 49.66
CA LYS A 10 -14.46 -51.27 48.55
C LYS A 10 -15.04 -49.86 48.58
N TYR A 11 -15.46 -49.36 49.75
CA TYR A 11 -15.95 -47.99 49.90
C TYR A 11 -14.88 -46.95 49.57
N ARG A 12 -13.64 -47.15 50.03
CA ARG A 12 -12.51 -46.26 49.69
C ARG A 12 -12.23 -46.24 48.19
N ILE A 13 -12.28 -47.39 47.52
CA ILE A 13 -12.09 -47.48 46.06
C ILE A 13 -13.24 -46.77 45.32
N VAL A 14 -14.49 -46.96 45.72
CA VAL A 14 -15.64 -46.28 45.10
C VAL A 14 -15.56 -44.76 45.27
N ILE A 15 -15.22 -44.28 46.47
CA ILE A 15 -15.04 -42.84 46.74
C ILE A 15 -13.87 -42.30 45.91
N ALA A 16 -12.73 -43.01 45.86
CA ALA A 16 -11.58 -42.59 45.06
C ALA A 16 -11.92 -42.51 43.57
N LEU A 17 -12.70 -43.47 43.03
CA LEU A 17 -13.17 -43.45 41.65
C LEU A 17 -14.16 -42.29 41.39
N GLN A 18 -15.05 -41.99 42.34
CA GLN A 18 -15.98 -40.87 42.23
C GLN A 18 -15.25 -39.53 42.26
N VAL A 19 -14.27 -39.37 43.15
CA VAL A 19 -13.42 -38.16 43.21
C VAL A 19 -12.59 -38.04 41.94
N PHE A 20 -12.01 -39.14 41.44
CA PHE A 20 -11.28 -39.13 40.18
C PHE A 20 -12.18 -38.74 39.01
N LEU A 21 -13.38 -39.31 38.91
CA LEU A 21 -14.35 -38.97 37.88
C LEU A 21 -14.76 -37.49 37.96
N LEU A 22 -15.03 -36.98 39.16
CA LEU A 22 -15.34 -35.57 39.38
C LEU A 22 -14.19 -34.67 38.91
N LEU A 23 -12.95 -34.97 39.32
CA LEU A 23 -11.77 -34.21 38.90
C LEU A 23 -11.55 -34.29 37.38
N ALA A 24 -11.80 -35.45 36.76
CA ALA A 24 -11.72 -35.62 35.32
C ALA A 24 -12.76 -34.77 34.58
N VAL A 25 -14.02 -34.76 35.06
CA VAL A 25 -15.10 -33.94 34.48
C VAL A 25 -14.83 -32.46 34.67
N VAL A 26 -14.43 -32.03 35.87
CA VAL A 26 -14.08 -30.63 36.16
C VAL A 26 -12.87 -30.19 35.33
N GLY A 27 -11.85 -31.04 35.23
CA GLY A 27 -10.66 -30.78 34.42
C GLY A 27 -11.01 -30.63 32.94
N ALA A 28 -11.78 -31.58 32.39
CA ALA A 28 -12.23 -31.53 31.00
C ALA A 28 -13.10 -30.29 30.71
N GLY A 29 -14.05 -29.98 31.61
CA GLY A 29 -14.89 -28.79 31.49
C GLY A 29 -14.10 -27.48 31.56
N SER A 30 -13.08 -27.42 32.42
CA SER A 30 -12.22 -26.23 32.55
C SER A 30 -11.35 -26.01 31.32
N LEU A 31 -10.80 -27.09 30.73
CA LEU A 31 -10.03 -27.00 29.49
C LEU A 31 -10.90 -26.58 28.31
N HIS A 32 -12.11 -27.12 28.21
CA HIS A 32 -13.05 -26.73 27.16
C HIS A 32 -13.50 -25.27 27.29
N LEU A 33 -13.79 -24.80 28.51
CA LEU A 33 -14.11 -23.40 28.75
C LEU A 33 -12.93 -22.49 28.38
N TYR A 34 -11.71 -22.85 28.79
CA TYR A 34 -10.51 -22.10 28.44
C TYR A 34 -10.36 -21.97 26.92
N ASP A 35 -10.44 -23.09 26.19
CA ASP A 35 -10.33 -23.12 24.74
C ASP A 35 -11.40 -22.28 24.04
N TYR A 36 -12.66 -22.41 24.47
CA TYR A 36 -13.77 -21.60 23.97
C TYR A 36 -13.56 -20.10 24.22
N THR A 37 -13.05 -19.72 25.39
CA THR A 37 -12.85 -18.30 25.71
C THR A 37 -11.61 -17.68 25.06
N GLU A 38 -10.58 -18.47 24.78
CA GLU A 38 -9.28 -17.97 24.32
C GLU A 38 -9.05 -18.15 22.82
N HIS A 39 -9.58 -19.21 22.21
CA HIS A 39 -9.28 -19.60 20.83
C HIS A 39 -10.52 -19.59 19.91
N ASP A 40 -11.73 -19.71 20.47
CA ASP A 40 -12.95 -19.68 19.67
C ASP A 40 -13.48 -18.24 19.46
N PRO A 41 -13.51 -17.74 18.22
CA PRO A 41 -14.00 -16.39 17.93
C PRO A 41 -15.52 -16.26 18.16
N GLU A 42 -16.28 -17.35 18.26
CA GLU A 42 -17.71 -17.32 18.62
C GLU A 42 -17.95 -16.82 20.04
N PHE A 43 -17.00 -17.01 20.96
CA PHE A 43 -17.11 -16.44 22.30
C PHE A 43 -17.29 -14.92 22.26
N CYS A 44 -16.61 -14.24 21.34
CA CYS A 44 -16.71 -12.80 21.17
C CYS A 44 -18.10 -12.35 20.69
N LEU A 45 -18.85 -13.20 19.97
CA LEU A 45 -20.22 -12.89 19.52
C LEU A 45 -21.23 -12.76 20.66
N ASN A 46 -20.92 -13.35 21.82
CA ASN A 46 -21.73 -13.20 23.03
C ASN A 46 -21.73 -11.76 23.57
N CYS A 47 -20.76 -10.94 23.14
CA CYS A 47 -20.75 -9.51 23.43
C CYS A 47 -21.38 -8.73 22.26
N HIS A 48 -22.47 -7.98 22.50
CA HIS A 48 -23.15 -7.24 21.42
C HIS A 48 -22.25 -6.23 20.71
N VAL A 49 -21.27 -5.66 21.42
CA VAL A 49 -20.34 -4.66 20.87
C VAL A 49 -19.37 -5.22 19.83
N MET A 50 -19.17 -6.54 19.80
CA MET A 50 -18.19 -7.20 18.93
C MET A 50 -18.76 -7.67 17.59
N LYS A 51 -20.08 -7.68 17.41
CA LYS A 51 -20.72 -8.24 16.20
C LYS A 51 -20.22 -7.61 14.90
N ALA A 52 -20.08 -6.28 14.85
CA ALA A 52 -19.59 -5.57 13.67
C ALA A 52 -18.11 -5.88 13.37
N ALA A 53 -17.28 -5.93 14.41
CA ALA A 53 -15.86 -6.29 14.30
C ALA A 53 -15.68 -7.73 13.80
N PHE A 54 -16.44 -8.67 14.36
CA PHE A 54 -16.45 -10.07 13.93
C PHE A 54 -16.88 -10.21 12.47
N ALA A 55 -17.94 -9.52 12.04
CA ALA A 55 -18.41 -9.56 10.66
C ALA A 55 -17.33 -9.10 9.66
N ALA A 56 -16.63 -7.99 9.98
CA ALA A 56 -15.53 -7.49 9.16
C ALA A 56 -14.35 -8.48 9.12
N TRP A 57 -13.93 -8.99 10.29
CA TRP A 57 -12.86 -9.99 10.41
C TRP A 57 -13.14 -11.26 9.60
N LYS A 58 -14.37 -11.78 9.64
CA LYS A 58 -14.80 -12.99 8.92
C LYS A 58 -14.62 -12.89 7.40
N THR A 59 -14.71 -11.67 6.86
CA THR A 59 -14.49 -11.39 5.42
C THR A 59 -13.06 -10.97 5.09
N SER A 60 -12.19 -10.83 6.09
CA SER A 60 -10.84 -10.33 5.92
C SER A 60 -9.84 -11.42 5.51
N ILE A 61 -8.65 -11.01 5.08
CA ILE A 61 -7.52 -11.94 4.82
C ILE A 61 -7.01 -12.66 6.08
N HIS A 62 -7.42 -12.22 7.27
CA HIS A 62 -7.02 -12.77 8.56
C HIS A 62 -8.15 -13.55 9.24
N LYS A 63 -9.20 -13.94 8.51
CA LYS A 63 -10.33 -14.71 9.05
C LYS A 63 -9.95 -16.07 9.67
N ASP A 64 -8.75 -16.56 9.39
CA ASP A 64 -8.20 -17.80 9.93
C ASP A 64 -7.17 -17.53 11.07
N VAL A 65 -7.12 -16.29 11.57
CA VAL A 65 -6.25 -15.86 12.68
C VAL A 65 -7.12 -15.51 13.88
N GLU A 66 -6.82 -16.13 15.02
CA GLU A 66 -7.53 -15.91 16.29
C GLU A 66 -7.47 -14.45 16.75
N CYS A 67 -8.55 -13.95 17.36
CA CYS A 67 -8.65 -12.57 17.80
C CYS A 67 -7.52 -12.18 18.77
N HIS A 68 -7.16 -13.06 19.70
CA HIS A 68 -6.12 -12.84 20.70
C HIS A 68 -4.69 -12.85 20.12
N SER A 69 -4.50 -13.34 18.89
CA SER A 69 -3.20 -13.23 18.21
C SER A 69 -2.83 -11.76 17.91
N CYS A 70 -3.84 -10.88 17.81
CA CYS A 70 -3.67 -9.43 17.67
C CYS A 70 -4.07 -8.66 18.94
N HIS A 71 -5.18 -9.05 19.57
CA HIS A 71 -5.70 -8.42 20.78
C HIS A 71 -5.22 -9.13 22.03
N TYR A 72 -3.92 -9.06 22.30
CA TYR A 72 -3.38 -9.57 23.55
C TYR A 72 -3.86 -8.73 24.73
N ALA A 73 -4.52 -9.38 25.70
CA ALA A 73 -4.85 -8.82 27.00
C ALA A 73 -4.37 -9.78 28.08
N SER A 74 -3.95 -9.29 29.24
CA SER A 74 -3.61 -10.18 30.37
C SER A 74 -4.87 -10.85 30.92
N VAL A 75 -4.74 -11.98 31.63
CA VAL A 75 -5.87 -12.64 32.31
C VAL A 75 -6.61 -11.67 33.24
N PHE A 76 -5.85 -10.79 33.91
CA PHE A 76 -6.40 -9.76 34.78
C PHE A 76 -7.24 -8.74 33.99
N ASP A 77 -6.73 -8.23 32.87
CA ASP A 77 -7.44 -7.26 32.03
C ASP A 77 -8.70 -7.87 31.39
N ARG A 78 -8.64 -9.13 30.97
CA ARG A 78 -9.80 -9.86 30.42
C ARG A 78 -10.90 -10.00 31.46
N ASN A 79 -10.57 -10.47 32.67
CA ASN A 79 -11.54 -10.59 33.76
C ASN A 79 -12.14 -9.22 34.16
N LYS A 80 -11.32 -8.17 34.17
CA LYS A 80 -11.79 -6.80 34.42
C LYS A 80 -12.76 -6.33 33.32
N MET A 81 -12.46 -6.61 32.05
CA MET A 81 -13.38 -6.31 30.94
C MET A 81 -14.68 -7.08 31.05
N LEU A 82 -14.63 -8.36 31.42
CA LEU A 82 -15.81 -9.20 31.59
C LEU A 82 -16.74 -8.62 32.67
N ILE A 83 -16.21 -8.36 33.87
CA ILE A 83 -16.96 -7.76 34.98
C ILE A 83 -17.58 -6.42 34.56
N LYS A 84 -16.77 -5.56 33.93
CA LYS A 84 -17.23 -4.24 33.46
C LYS A 84 -18.36 -4.36 32.43
N THR A 85 -18.28 -5.33 31.53
CA THR A 85 -19.31 -5.55 30.50
C THR A 85 -20.64 -5.98 31.11
N PHE A 86 -20.62 -6.84 32.13
CA PHE A 86 -21.85 -7.26 32.82
C PHE A 86 -22.48 -6.16 33.67
N LEU A 87 -21.65 -5.35 34.35
CA LEU A 87 -22.12 -4.29 35.25
C LEU A 87 -22.54 -3.02 34.50
N GLU A 88 -21.76 -2.59 33.51
CA GLU A 88 -21.97 -1.31 32.82
C GLU A 88 -22.66 -1.43 31.46
N ARG A 89 -22.72 -2.65 30.89
CA ARG A 89 -23.34 -2.95 29.59
C ARG A 89 -23.08 -1.88 28.52
N PRO A 90 -21.82 -1.62 28.16
CA PRO A 90 -21.51 -0.57 27.20
C PRO A 90 -22.09 -0.91 25.82
N ASP A 91 -22.85 0.02 25.21
CA ASP A 91 -23.44 -0.18 23.87
C ASP A 91 -22.45 0.06 22.72
N ARG A 92 -21.29 0.60 23.07
CA ARG A 92 -20.19 0.86 22.17
C ARG A 92 -18.91 0.55 22.90
N VAL A 93 -17.94 -0.03 22.18
CA VAL A 93 -16.55 0.10 22.63
C VAL A 93 -16.28 1.59 22.62
N SER A 94 -16.09 2.21 23.79
CA SER A 94 -15.67 3.61 23.86
C SER A 94 -14.56 3.78 22.83
N PRO A 95 -14.65 4.76 21.91
CA PRO A 95 -13.50 5.14 21.13
C PRO A 95 -12.48 5.59 22.16
N ARG A 96 -11.63 4.68 22.64
CA ARG A 96 -10.38 5.10 23.23
C ARG A 96 -9.78 5.95 22.13
N PRO A 97 -9.46 7.23 22.41
CA PRO A 97 -9.03 8.14 21.37
C PRO A 97 -7.93 7.44 20.57
N HIS A 98 -7.89 7.68 19.27
CA HIS A 98 -6.89 7.17 18.32
C HIS A 98 -5.43 7.44 18.76
N GLU A 99 -5.23 8.06 19.92
CA GLU A 99 -4.01 8.26 20.69
C GLU A 99 -3.42 6.98 21.31
N LYS A 100 -4.20 5.90 21.51
CA LYS A 100 -3.66 4.62 22.02
C LYS A 100 -3.69 3.53 20.97
N ILE A 101 -2.50 3.04 20.63
CA ILE A 101 -2.27 1.89 19.76
C ILE A 101 -2.89 0.64 20.41
N ILE A 102 -4.03 0.18 19.89
CA ILE A 102 -4.74 -1.02 20.40
C ILE A 102 -4.03 -2.29 19.96
N VAL A 103 -3.66 -2.35 18.67
CA VAL A 103 -2.90 -3.45 18.08
C VAL A 103 -1.59 -2.87 17.56
N PRO A 104 -0.48 -3.03 18.29
CA PRO A 104 0.82 -2.52 17.85
C PRO A 104 1.38 -3.34 16.70
N SER A 105 2.23 -2.73 15.89
CA SER A 105 2.97 -3.37 14.79
C SER A 105 3.73 -4.62 15.23
N ALA A 106 4.12 -4.68 16.51
CA ALA A 106 4.71 -5.85 17.15
C ALA A 106 3.87 -7.13 16.97
N MET A 107 2.55 -7.03 16.88
CA MET A 107 1.68 -8.19 16.63
C MET A 107 1.75 -8.64 15.18
N CYS A 108 1.81 -7.70 14.23
CA CYS A 108 1.87 -8.01 12.80
C CYS A 108 3.20 -8.66 12.42
N ILE A 109 4.31 -8.16 12.95
CA ILE A 109 5.66 -8.66 12.61
C ILE A 109 5.91 -10.09 13.09
N LYS A 110 5.17 -10.60 14.10
CA LYS A 110 5.27 -12.01 14.53
C LYS A 110 5.10 -12.98 13.36
N CYS A 111 4.22 -12.65 12.41
CA CYS A 111 3.98 -13.45 11.22
C CYS A 111 4.63 -12.83 9.97
N HIS A 112 4.45 -11.51 9.76
CA HIS A 112 4.83 -10.87 8.50
C HIS A 112 6.32 -10.60 8.35
N TRP A 113 7.12 -10.59 9.41
CA TRP A 113 8.53 -10.23 9.31
C TRP A 113 9.32 -11.15 8.38
N GLU A 114 9.32 -12.44 8.71
CA GLU A 114 10.00 -13.52 7.99
C GLU A 114 9.02 -14.31 7.09
N GLY A 115 7.75 -13.92 7.05
CA GLY A 115 6.73 -14.64 6.29
C GLY A 115 6.34 -15.99 6.90
N LYS A 116 6.32 -16.08 8.23
CA LYS A 116 5.85 -17.28 8.95
C LYS A 116 4.39 -17.55 8.64
N ASN A 117 3.97 -18.81 8.73
CA ASN A 117 2.57 -19.22 8.50
C ASN A 117 2.01 -18.77 7.14
N LYS A 118 2.83 -18.83 6.09
CA LYS A 118 2.48 -18.38 4.72
C LYS A 118 2.17 -16.88 4.61
N ALA A 119 2.44 -16.09 5.65
CA ALA A 119 2.29 -14.65 5.61
C ALA A 119 3.27 -14.04 4.59
N LYS A 120 2.90 -12.90 4.01
CA LYS A 120 3.81 -12.18 3.11
C LYS A 120 4.96 -11.58 3.93
N GLN A 121 6.18 -11.96 3.60
CA GLN A 121 7.40 -11.38 4.15
C GLN A 121 7.48 -9.88 3.85
N ILE A 122 7.86 -9.08 4.85
CA ILE A 122 8.03 -7.61 4.72
C ILE A 122 9.44 -7.12 5.09
N SER A 123 10.29 -7.95 5.67
CA SER A 123 11.63 -7.54 6.13
C SER A 123 12.52 -6.96 5.03
N ASN A 124 12.29 -7.33 3.77
CA ASN A 124 13.06 -6.85 2.61
C ASN A 124 12.42 -5.66 1.87
N SER A 125 11.35 -5.05 2.42
CA SER A 125 10.65 -3.95 1.78
C SER A 125 11.27 -2.60 2.13
N THR A 126 11.79 -1.89 1.11
CA THR A 126 12.33 -0.53 1.29
C THR A 126 11.25 0.45 1.77
N GLY A 127 10.00 0.28 1.33
CA GLY A 127 8.88 1.08 1.83
C GLY A 127 8.64 0.92 3.32
N HIS A 128 8.53 -0.32 3.82
CA HIS A 128 8.36 -0.55 5.26
C HIS A 128 9.58 -0.09 6.06
N ALA A 129 10.81 -0.25 5.53
CA ALA A 129 12.04 0.27 6.14
C ALA A 129 11.95 1.77 6.45
N MET A 130 11.50 2.56 5.48
CA MET A 130 11.41 4.02 5.65
C MET A 130 10.24 4.45 6.54
N HIS A 131 9.10 3.76 6.47
CA HIS A 131 7.89 4.23 7.14
C HIS A 131 7.76 3.71 8.58
N TRP A 132 8.01 2.43 8.83
CA TRP A 132 7.87 1.86 10.17
C TRP A 132 9.17 1.94 10.97
N PHE A 133 10.29 1.44 10.43
CA PHE A 133 11.55 1.43 11.20
C PHE A 133 12.10 2.83 11.44
N LYS A 134 12.21 3.63 10.36
CA LYS A 134 12.74 4.99 10.45
C LYS A 134 11.68 6.01 10.83
N GLY A 135 10.46 5.85 10.31
CA GLY A 135 9.37 6.80 10.48
C GLY A 135 8.51 6.58 11.73
N GLY A 136 8.61 5.42 12.41
CA GLY A 136 7.79 5.10 13.58
C GLY A 136 6.28 4.98 13.27
N ILE A 137 5.91 4.75 12.00
CA ILE A 137 4.51 4.67 11.58
C ILE A 137 3.98 3.26 11.83
N GLU A 138 2.94 3.13 12.64
CA GLU A 138 2.30 1.85 12.93
C GLU A 138 1.68 1.20 11.67
N CYS A 139 1.76 -0.13 11.57
CA CYS A 139 1.17 -0.89 10.47
C CYS A 139 -0.33 -0.59 10.30
N THR A 140 -1.05 -0.41 11.41
CA THR A 140 -2.49 -0.13 11.43
C THR A 140 -2.85 1.21 10.81
N SER A 141 -1.93 2.19 10.83
CA SER A 141 -2.11 3.50 10.20
C SER A 141 -2.20 3.44 8.68
N CYS A 142 -1.77 2.33 8.06
CA CYS A 142 -1.86 2.11 6.61
C CYS A 142 -2.73 0.89 6.25
N HIS A 143 -2.60 -0.22 6.99
CA HIS A 143 -3.24 -1.48 6.65
C HIS A 143 -4.59 -1.69 7.33
N ALA A 144 -4.92 -0.98 8.41
CA ALA A 144 -6.13 -1.23 9.21
C ALA A 144 -6.87 0.07 9.57
N ILE A 145 -6.94 1.02 8.63
CA ILE A 145 -7.62 2.30 8.83
C ILE A 145 -9.12 2.13 9.02
N LYS A 146 -9.70 1.12 8.35
CA LYS A 146 -11.04 0.65 8.64
C LYS A 146 -10.92 -0.56 9.57
N LEU A 147 -11.69 -0.53 10.67
CA LEU A 147 -11.67 -1.56 11.70
C LEU A 147 -11.82 -2.95 11.08
N HIS A 148 -10.83 -3.82 11.34
CA HIS A 148 -10.76 -5.21 10.86
C HIS A 148 -10.86 -5.41 9.33
N HIS A 149 -10.61 -4.34 8.55
CA HIS A 149 -10.40 -4.41 7.11
C HIS A 149 -8.93 -4.18 6.79
N PHE A 150 -8.25 -5.26 6.40
CA PHE A 150 -6.80 -5.28 6.24
C PHE A 150 -6.39 -5.05 4.77
N SER A 151 -6.43 -3.80 4.33
CA SER A 151 -5.94 -3.40 3.01
C SER A 151 -5.27 -2.03 3.11
N ALA A 152 -4.09 -1.90 2.50
CA ALA A 152 -3.53 -0.57 2.28
C ALA A 152 -4.32 0.08 1.13
N GLU A 153 -5.27 0.95 1.45
CA GLU A 153 -5.90 1.78 0.42
C GLU A 153 -4.80 2.61 -0.26
N GLN A 154 -4.52 2.37 -1.53
CA GLN A 154 -3.35 2.95 -2.21
C GLN A 154 -3.41 4.49 -2.31
N ARG A 155 -4.57 5.11 -2.06
CA ARG A 155 -4.74 6.56 -2.00
C ARG A 155 -4.32 7.18 -0.67
N LEU A 156 -3.96 6.39 0.34
CA LEU A 156 -3.52 6.91 1.65
C LEU A 156 -2.17 7.62 1.60
N CYS A 157 -1.36 7.32 0.59
CA CYS A 157 -0.02 7.89 0.45
C CYS A 157 -0.06 9.43 0.50
N VAL A 158 -1.07 10.06 -0.10
CA VAL A 158 -1.18 11.53 -0.17
C VAL A 158 -1.61 12.19 1.14
N ASN A 159 -2.07 11.42 2.14
CA ASN A 159 -2.35 11.95 3.47
C ASN A 159 -1.07 12.47 4.15
N CYS A 160 0.08 11.85 3.83
CA CYS A 160 1.39 12.29 4.31
C CYS A 160 2.24 12.90 3.17
N HIS A 161 2.19 12.32 1.97
CA HIS A 161 2.90 12.81 0.77
C HIS A 161 2.03 13.76 -0.04
N ALA A 162 1.67 14.91 0.51
CA ALA A 162 0.74 15.87 -0.12
C ALA A 162 1.18 16.31 -1.54
N LYS A 163 2.49 16.35 -1.80
CA LYS A 163 3.09 16.70 -3.10
C LYS A 163 3.18 15.51 -4.08
N GLY A 164 2.76 14.31 -3.68
CA GLY A 164 2.82 13.09 -4.49
C GLY A 164 1.61 12.89 -5.41
N LYS A 165 0.72 13.88 -5.55
CA LYS A 165 -0.43 13.78 -6.46
C LYS A 165 0.06 13.80 -7.90
N VAL A 166 -0.37 12.83 -8.69
CA VAL A 166 -0.04 12.76 -10.12
C VAL A 166 -0.77 13.88 -10.86
N VAL A 167 -0.02 14.69 -11.62
CA VAL A 167 -0.58 15.86 -12.35
C VAL A 167 -0.88 15.57 -13.82
N LEU A 168 -0.42 14.43 -14.33
CA LEU A 168 -0.65 14.01 -15.71
C LEU A 168 -2.08 13.48 -15.86
N ALA A 169 -2.91 14.16 -16.65
CA ALA A 169 -4.34 13.89 -16.77
C ALA A 169 -4.69 12.41 -17.07
N LYS A 170 -3.90 11.72 -17.91
CA LYS A 170 -4.12 10.30 -18.25
C LYS A 170 -3.63 9.31 -17.20
N MET A 171 -2.89 9.77 -16.20
CA MET A 171 -2.32 8.94 -15.13
C MET A 171 -2.84 9.33 -13.73
N LYS A 172 -3.70 10.35 -13.63
CA LYS A 172 -4.17 10.94 -12.36
C LYS A 172 -4.88 9.94 -11.44
N ASP A 173 -5.49 8.91 -12.02
CA ASP A 173 -6.29 7.90 -11.30
C ASP A 173 -5.50 6.62 -11.01
N MET A 174 -4.24 6.54 -11.45
CA MET A 174 -3.38 5.38 -11.18
C MET A 174 -3.01 5.31 -9.71
N PHE A 175 -2.84 4.09 -9.22
CA PHE A 175 -2.31 3.87 -7.88
C PHE A 175 -0.82 4.21 -7.84
N CYS A 176 -0.35 4.77 -6.72
CA CYS A 176 1.05 5.13 -6.54
C CYS A 176 1.98 3.93 -6.79
N THR A 177 1.52 2.73 -6.44
CA THR A 177 2.28 1.47 -6.59
C THR A 177 2.39 0.95 -8.02
N GLU A 178 1.68 1.52 -8.99
CA GLU A 178 1.88 1.20 -10.40
C GLU A 178 3.25 1.68 -10.89
N CYS A 179 3.76 2.77 -10.28
CA CYS A 179 5.08 3.31 -10.57
C CYS A 179 6.09 3.05 -9.43
N HIS A 180 5.67 3.25 -8.18
CA HIS A 180 6.53 3.13 -7.00
C HIS A 180 6.51 1.71 -6.43
N ASP A 181 7.65 1.04 -6.38
CA ASP A 181 7.74 -0.28 -5.75
C ASP A 181 7.96 -0.16 -4.24
N PHE A 182 6.86 -0.02 -3.48
CA PHE A 182 6.92 0.04 -2.02
C PHE A 182 7.49 -1.26 -1.40
N ARG A 183 7.24 -2.41 -2.03
CA ARG A 183 7.59 -3.72 -1.47
C ARG A 183 8.97 -4.21 -1.90
N GLY A 184 9.50 -3.71 -3.00
CA GLY A 184 10.83 -4.03 -3.49
C GLY A 184 11.91 -3.11 -2.96
N SER A 185 12.99 -3.00 -3.74
CA SER A 185 14.27 -2.42 -3.34
C SER A 185 14.44 -0.93 -3.62
N GLY A 186 13.46 -0.29 -4.28
CA GLY A 186 13.58 1.10 -4.73
C GLY A 186 12.24 1.83 -4.69
N LEU A 187 12.21 2.95 -3.96
CA LEU A 187 11.02 3.79 -3.86
C LEU A 187 10.84 4.73 -5.05
N LEU A 188 11.85 4.96 -5.89
CA LEU A 188 11.73 5.79 -7.08
C LEU A 188 11.49 4.91 -8.31
N PRO A 189 10.50 5.25 -9.18
CA PRO A 189 10.29 4.54 -10.42
C PRO A 189 11.50 4.70 -11.33
N ARG A 190 11.97 3.58 -11.89
CA ARG A 190 12.94 3.55 -12.99
C ARG A 190 12.23 3.47 -14.33
N THR A 191 12.99 3.62 -15.41
CA THR A 191 12.50 3.53 -16.80
C THR A 191 11.65 2.27 -17.04
N GLU A 192 12.01 1.14 -16.44
CA GLU A 192 11.23 -0.11 -16.51
C GLU A 192 9.76 0.05 -16.08
N ALA A 193 9.47 0.89 -15.09
CA ALA A 193 8.10 1.11 -14.63
C ALA A 193 7.25 1.85 -15.69
N CYS A 194 7.86 2.77 -16.44
CA CYS A 194 7.18 3.57 -17.45
C CYS A 194 6.85 2.73 -18.70
N VAL A 195 7.81 1.93 -19.18
CA VAL A 195 7.69 1.17 -20.43
C VAL A 195 6.77 -0.05 -20.33
N LYS A 196 6.30 -0.41 -19.12
CA LYS A 196 5.24 -1.43 -18.93
C LYS A 196 3.93 -1.03 -19.62
N CYS A 197 3.64 0.27 -19.70
CA CYS A 197 2.41 0.79 -20.30
C CYS A 197 2.69 1.72 -21.49
N HIS A 198 3.80 2.46 -21.46
CA HIS A 198 4.20 3.29 -22.59
C HIS A 198 4.89 2.43 -23.64
N GLU A 199 4.12 1.99 -24.65
CA GLU A 199 4.63 1.31 -25.85
C GLU A 199 5.55 2.26 -26.65
N VAL A 200 6.79 2.42 -26.21
CA VAL A 200 7.86 2.87 -27.09
C VAL A 200 8.22 1.64 -27.93
N ARG A 201 7.51 1.45 -29.05
CA ARG A 201 7.73 0.32 -29.97
C ARG A 201 9.13 0.41 -30.56
N GLY A 202 10.05 -0.29 -29.91
CA GLY A 202 11.43 -0.50 -30.33
C GLY A 202 12.37 0.66 -30.03
N PRO A 203 13.68 0.38 -29.85
CA PRO A 203 14.69 1.43 -29.95
C PRO A 203 14.58 2.07 -31.35
N PRO A 204 14.63 3.41 -31.47
CA PRO A 204 14.72 4.04 -32.79
C PRO A 204 15.95 3.50 -33.55
N PRO A 205 15.95 3.52 -34.89
CA PRO A 205 17.06 3.05 -35.69
C PRO A 205 18.38 3.67 -35.21
N LYS A 206 19.46 2.88 -35.19
CA LYS A 206 20.80 3.25 -34.68
C LYS A 206 21.42 4.53 -35.31
N ALA A 207 20.80 5.09 -36.35
CA ALA A 207 21.27 6.27 -37.07
C ALA A 207 20.73 7.61 -36.54
N GLU A 208 19.84 7.64 -35.55
CA GLU A 208 19.24 8.89 -35.10
C GLU A 208 19.98 9.55 -33.92
N ARG A 209 20.10 10.88 -33.99
CA ARG A 209 20.55 11.75 -32.89
C ARG A 209 19.67 11.66 -31.63
N SER A 210 18.53 10.96 -31.70
CA SER A 210 17.63 10.64 -30.58
C SER A 210 18.28 9.76 -29.50
N LEU A 211 19.39 9.07 -29.82
CA LEU A 211 20.23 8.36 -28.84
C LEU A 211 20.69 9.25 -27.67
N ALA A 212 20.90 10.55 -27.91
CA ALA A 212 21.36 11.49 -26.89
C ALA A 212 20.33 11.73 -25.77
N HIS A 213 19.04 11.50 -26.02
CA HIS A 213 18.01 11.63 -24.98
C HIS A 213 17.77 10.34 -24.22
N ARG A 214 18.17 9.18 -24.79
CA ARG A 214 18.00 7.85 -24.17
C ARG A 214 18.86 7.64 -22.92
N GLN A 215 19.94 8.40 -22.77
CA GLN A 215 20.79 8.34 -21.57
C GLN A 215 20.12 8.94 -20.32
N PHE A 216 19.01 9.68 -20.49
CA PHE A 216 18.28 10.28 -19.39
C PHE A 216 17.07 9.42 -19.01
N ASP A 217 16.79 9.35 -17.71
CA ASP A 217 15.53 8.77 -17.22
C ASP A 217 14.33 9.58 -17.72
N CYS A 218 13.20 8.92 -17.94
CA CYS A 218 11.96 9.56 -18.42
C CYS A 218 11.56 10.77 -17.58
N ASN A 219 11.81 10.72 -16.26
CA ASN A 219 11.49 11.77 -15.30
C ASN A 219 12.34 13.05 -15.45
N THR A 220 13.44 13.00 -16.18
CA THR A 220 14.27 14.18 -16.51
C THR A 220 13.43 15.21 -17.26
N CYS A 221 12.56 14.72 -18.15
CA CYS A 221 11.62 15.53 -18.92
C CYS A 221 10.21 15.45 -18.32
N HIS A 222 9.72 14.26 -17.98
CA HIS A 222 8.35 14.05 -17.50
C HIS A 222 8.27 14.13 -15.97
N GLN A 223 7.96 15.32 -15.44
CA GLN A 223 7.67 15.47 -14.01
C GLN A 223 6.22 15.09 -13.71
N THR A 224 6.02 13.88 -13.18
CA THR A 224 4.69 13.30 -12.96
C THR A 224 3.92 13.91 -11.79
N HIS A 225 4.60 14.63 -10.88
CA HIS A 225 4.04 15.22 -9.66
C HIS A 225 4.14 16.75 -9.61
N ASP A 226 4.76 17.39 -10.61
CA ASP A 226 5.00 18.85 -10.61
C ASP A 226 4.29 19.51 -11.79
N PRO A 227 3.18 20.23 -11.56
CA PRO A 227 2.46 20.90 -12.63
C PRO A 227 3.24 22.11 -13.20
N GLY A 228 4.19 22.66 -12.44
CA GLY A 228 5.04 23.77 -12.86
C GLY A 228 6.18 23.37 -13.80
N ARG A 229 6.41 22.07 -13.99
CA ARG A 229 7.48 21.53 -14.84
C ARG A 229 6.95 20.57 -15.91
N PRO A 230 6.11 21.04 -16.84
CA PRO A 230 5.59 20.19 -17.90
C PRO A 230 6.72 19.74 -18.83
N ALA A 231 6.59 18.52 -19.40
CA ALA A 231 7.62 17.94 -20.26
C ALA A 231 8.01 18.81 -21.46
N LYS A 232 7.05 19.51 -22.07
CA LYS A 232 7.31 20.47 -23.17
C LYS A 232 8.29 21.58 -22.79
N GLY A 233 8.32 21.96 -21.51
CA GLY A 233 9.21 22.98 -20.97
C GLY A 233 10.58 22.46 -20.55
N ALA A 234 10.84 21.15 -20.58
CA ALA A 234 12.12 20.59 -20.18
C ALA A 234 13.22 20.80 -21.22
N CYS A 235 12.84 20.92 -22.51
CA CYS A 235 13.78 21.02 -23.64
C CYS A 235 14.77 22.19 -23.47
N LYS A 236 14.28 23.34 -23.02
CA LYS A 236 15.08 24.57 -22.86
C LYS A 236 16.20 24.46 -21.83
N ASN A 237 16.10 23.51 -20.90
CA ASN A 237 17.12 23.32 -19.86
C ASN A 237 18.47 22.86 -20.44
N CYS A 238 18.45 22.21 -21.61
CA CYS A 238 19.66 21.78 -22.31
C CYS A 238 19.80 22.47 -23.68
N HIS A 239 18.69 22.73 -24.39
CA HIS A 239 18.69 23.28 -25.76
C HIS A 239 18.63 24.82 -25.81
N PHE A 240 19.15 25.51 -24.80
CA PHE A 240 19.07 26.97 -24.70
C PHE A 240 19.81 27.72 -25.81
N LEU A 241 20.92 27.16 -26.32
CA LEU A 241 21.65 27.76 -27.44
C LEU A 241 20.89 27.59 -28.76
N THR A 242 20.22 26.46 -28.96
CA THR A 242 19.42 26.19 -30.16
C THR A 242 18.30 27.20 -30.32
N MET A 243 17.64 27.58 -29.23
CA MET A 243 16.59 28.59 -29.20
C MET A 243 17.06 29.97 -29.69
N LYS A 244 18.35 30.27 -29.59
CA LYS A 244 18.94 31.55 -30.02
C LYS A 244 19.40 31.54 -31.48
N ARG A 245 19.29 30.42 -32.19
CA ARG A 245 19.84 30.26 -33.55
C ARG A 245 18.77 30.39 -34.63
N GLY A 246 19.18 30.97 -35.76
CA GLY A 246 18.33 31.09 -36.94
C GLY A 246 17.08 31.91 -36.66
N LYS A 247 15.92 31.41 -37.10
CA LYS A 247 14.64 32.08 -36.91
C LYS A 247 13.89 31.65 -35.64
N HIS A 248 14.48 30.79 -34.79
CA HIS A 248 13.83 30.37 -33.54
C HIS A 248 13.41 31.55 -32.64
N PRO A 249 14.20 32.62 -32.45
CA PRO A 249 13.76 33.72 -31.59
C PRO A 249 12.41 34.32 -32.01
N LEU A 250 12.22 34.56 -33.32
CA LEU A 250 10.97 35.09 -33.88
C LEU A 250 9.81 34.09 -33.70
N HIS A 251 10.03 32.81 -34.00
CA HIS A 251 8.97 31.81 -33.86
C HIS A 251 8.63 31.55 -32.39
N LEU A 252 9.60 31.61 -31.48
CA LEU A 252 9.35 31.45 -30.05
C LEU A 252 8.57 32.64 -29.48
N GLU A 253 8.81 33.86 -30.00
CA GLU A 253 8.02 35.04 -29.64
C GLU A 253 6.56 34.90 -30.14
N GLU A 254 6.37 34.60 -31.43
CA GLU A 254 5.05 34.47 -32.05
C GLU A 254 4.23 33.27 -31.52
N LEU A 255 4.89 32.13 -31.27
CA LEU A 255 4.24 30.89 -30.81
C LEU A 255 4.20 30.75 -29.28
N GLY A 256 4.56 31.80 -28.53
CA GLY A 256 4.59 31.76 -27.07
C GLY A 256 5.50 30.67 -26.49
N GLY A 257 6.58 30.33 -27.20
CA GLY A 257 7.53 29.29 -26.82
C GLY A 257 7.03 27.86 -26.99
N ASP A 258 5.98 27.62 -27.79
CA ASP A 258 5.50 26.26 -28.04
C ASP A 258 6.39 25.48 -29.02
N CYS A 259 7.38 24.79 -28.49
CA CYS A 259 8.27 23.93 -29.26
C CYS A 259 7.52 22.83 -30.03
N LEU A 260 6.37 22.37 -29.52
CA LEU A 260 5.63 21.24 -30.06
C LEU A 260 4.80 21.59 -31.29
N ALA A 261 4.68 22.88 -31.62
CA ALA A 261 4.07 23.32 -32.87
C ALA A 261 4.82 22.75 -34.09
N CYS A 262 6.14 22.57 -33.98
CA CYS A 262 6.96 22.03 -35.07
C CYS A 262 7.71 20.75 -34.69
N HIS A 263 8.08 20.56 -33.42
CA HIS A 263 8.88 19.41 -33.00
C HIS A 263 8.02 18.27 -32.45
N VAL A 264 8.28 17.07 -32.96
CA VAL A 264 7.75 15.82 -32.38
C VAL A 264 8.70 15.35 -31.26
N PRO A 265 8.20 15.18 -30.01
CA PRO A 265 9.00 14.62 -28.92
C PRO A 265 9.63 13.27 -29.28
N HIS A 266 10.79 12.97 -28.68
CA HIS A 266 11.59 11.76 -28.94
C HIS A 266 12.21 11.62 -30.34
N ARG A 267 11.70 12.30 -31.38
CA ARG A 267 12.35 12.37 -32.71
C ARG A 267 13.56 13.30 -32.71
N GLY A 268 13.50 14.38 -31.92
CA GLY A 268 14.67 15.24 -31.63
C GLY A 268 15.15 16.14 -32.78
N HIS A 269 14.55 16.05 -33.97
CA HIS A 269 14.75 16.97 -35.09
C HIS A 269 13.53 17.01 -36.01
N ILE A 270 13.53 17.98 -36.91
CA ILE A 270 12.60 18.05 -38.05
C ILE A 270 13.39 17.59 -39.27
N ASP A 271 12.85 16.63 -40.02
CA ASP A 271 13.47 16.19 -41.26
C ASP A 271 13.32 17.23 -42.36
N ALA A 272 14.33 17.33 -43.23
CA ALA A 272 14.31 18.25 -44.36
C ALA A 272 13.09 18.02 -45.28
N ALA A 273 12.61 16.77 -45.37
CA ALA A 273 11.41 16.41 -46.12
C ALA A 273 10.11 16.89 -45.45
N ASP A 274 10.09 17.04 -44.12
CA ASP A 274 8.91 17.43 -43.34
C ASP A 274 8.84 18.97 -43.18
N ALA A 275 9.99 19.65 -43.20
CA ALA A 275 10.07 21.09 -42.96
C ALA A 275 9.17 21.94 -43.90
N PRO A 276 9.12 21.74 -45.24
CA PRO A 276 8.26 22.55 -46.10
C PRO A 276 6.78 22.47 -45.76
N LYS A 277 6.31 21.29 -45.31
CA LYS A 277 4.91 21.08 -44.92
C LYS A 277 4.59 21.86 -43.64
N LEU A 278 5.44 21.72 -42.61
CA LEU A 278 5.30 22.45 -41.34
C LEU A 278 5.35 23.97 -41.53
N CYS A 279 6.22 24.46 -42.43
CA CYS A 279 6.26 25.89 -42.75
C CYS A 279 4.96 26.35 -43.42
N ALA A 280 4.40 25.53 -44.31
CA ALA A 280 3.19 25.87 -45.07
C ALA A 280 1.93 25.96 -44.19
N ASP A 281 1.93 25.33 -43.01
CA ASP A 281 0.81 25.40 -42.06
C ASP A 281 0.53 26.83 -41.59
N CYS A 282 1.56 27.69 -41.54
CA CYS A 282 1.46 29.09 -41.13
C CYS A 282 1.87 30.08 -42.24
N HIS A 283 2.80 29.71 -43.13
CA HIS A 283 3.31 30.57 -44.18
C HIS A 283 2.77 30.18 -45.55
N LYS A 284 2.09 31.11 -46.22
CA LYS A 284 1.67 30.88 -47.62
C LYS A 284 2.90 30.74 -48.52
N PRO A 285 2.98 29.70 -49.38
CA PRO A 285 4.06 29.57 -50.34
C PRO A 285 4.12 30.80 -51.24
N TYR A 286 5.30 31.41 -51.37
CA TYR A 286 5.48 32.54 -52.26
C TYR A 286 5.40 32.07 -53.73
N PRO A 287 4.50 32.61 -54.56
CA PRO A 287 4.38 32.18 -55.95
C PRO A 287 5.55 32.73 -56.76
N LEU A 288 6.61 31.92 -56.93
CA LEU A 288 7.79 32.26 -57.73
C LEU A 288 7.49 32.47 -59.24
N LYS A 289 6.27 32.14 -59.71
CA LYS A 289 5.85 32.31 -61.12
C LYS A 289 5.76 33.76 -61.61
N LYS A 290 5.95 34.77 -60.75
CA LYS A 290 5.77 36.18 -61.11
C LYS A 290 7.05 36.89 -61.58
N PHE A 291 8.19 36.19 -61.63
CA PHE A 291 9.50 36.75 -62.00
C PHE A 291 10.27 35.88 -63.00
N GLY A 292 9.57 35.06 -63.79
CA GLY A 292 10.12 34.34 -64.94
C GLY A 292 9.79 35.03 -66.24
#